data_AF-A0A7C5NM14-F1
#
_entry.id   AF-A0A7C5NM14-F1
#
_cell.length_a   1.000
_cell.length_b   1.000
_cell.length_c   1.000
_cell.angle_alpha   90.00
_cell.angle_beta   90.00
_cell.angle_gamma   90.00
#
_symmetry.space_group_name_H-M   'P 1'
#
loop_
_entity.id
_entity.type
_entity.pdbx_description
1 polymer ?
#
loop_
_entity_poly.entity_id
_entity_poly.type
_entity_poly.pdbx_seq_one_letter_code
_entity_poly.pdbx_strand_id
1 'polypeptide(L)'
;MRYKQVYLDWLSQTPMPQDVFDELRDYFVERRGLPGALHQWGQWSKAALEHFIESTQEILGTKKPIRFSIGPELPEISKPILLSPIESKKVRRTVAKSNAEVFEMKMKGFEFDLEQAEITLQENDVELII
;
A
#
# COMPACT_ATOMS: atom_id res chain seq x y z
N MET A 1 7.84 -39.93 -13.19
CA MET A 1 6.67 -39.06 -13.06
C MET A 1 7.16 -37.65 -12.74
N ARG A 2 6.86 -36.64 -13.58
CA ARG A 2 7.08 -35.24 -13.19
C ARG A 2 5.90 -34.84 -12.31
N TYR A 3 6.16 -34.48 -11.06
CA TYR A 3 5.12 -34.00 -10.15
C TYR A 3 4.41 -32.79 -10.78
N LYS A 4 3.07 -32.73 -10.66
CA LYS A 4 2.32 -31.51 -11.01
C LYS A 4 2.75 -30.41 -10.02
N GLN A 5 3.25 -29.30 -10.54
CA GLN A 5 3.56 -28.14 -9.73
C GLN A 5 2.23 -27.46 -9.36
N VAL A 6 1.97 -27.32 -8.06
CA VAL A 6 0.79 -26.64 -7.52
C VAL A 6 1.31 -25.55 -6.60
N TYR A 7 0.94 -24.30 -6.89
CA TYR A 7 1.29 -23.15 -6.07
C TYR A 7 0.17 -22.86 -5.08
N LEU A 8 0.47 -22.97 -3.78
CA LEU A 8 -0.50 -22.85 -2.68
C LEU A 8 -0.21 -21.66 -1.74
N ASP A 9 0.65 -20.72 -2.17
CA ASP A 9 1.11 -19.60 -1.33
C ASP A 9 0.69 -18.23 -1.90
N TRP A 10 -0.58 -18.14 -2.32
CA TRP A 10 -1.16 -16.93 -2.94
C TRP A 10 -1.20 -15.73 -2.00
N LEU A 11 -1.14 -15.95 -0.68
CA LEU A 11 -1.08 -14.88 0.32
C LEU A 11 0.26 -14.16 0.30
N SER A 12 1.36 -14.85 -0.04
CA SER A 12 2.70 -14.25 -0.10
C SER A 12 2.94 -13.52 -1.42
N GLN A 13 2.54 -14.15 -2.54
CA GLN A 13 2.65 -13.57 -3.87
C GLN A 13 1.69 -14.27 -4.82
N THR A 14 1.11 -13.55 -5.78
CA THR A 14 0.30 -14.15 -6.84
C THR A 14 1.03 -14.02 -8.19
N PRO A 15 0.96 -15.04 -9.06
CA PRO A 15 1.41 -14.89 -10.45
C PRO A 15 0.69 -13.72 -11.12
N MET A 16 1.41 -12.95 -11.94
CA MET A 16 0.81 -11.88 -12.74
C MET A 16 -0.15 -12.50 -13.77
N PRO A 17 -1.40 -12.04 -13.84
CA PRO A 17 -2.31 -12.41 -14.93
C PRO A 17 -1.74 -12.06 -16.30
N GLN A 18 -1.97 -12.91 -17.31
CA GLN A 18 -1.37 -12.74 -18.64
C GLN A 18 -1.85 -11.47 -19.33
N ASP A 19 -3.13 -11.12 -19.18
CA ASP A 19 -3.74 -9.89 -19.68
C ASP A 19 -3.09 -8.63 -19.09
N VAL A 20 -2.80 -8.63 -17.79
CA VAL A 20 -2.07 -7.55 -17.13
C VAL A 20 -0.65 -7.42 -17.69
N PHE A 21 0.04 -8.54 -17.91
CA PHE A 21 1.38 -8.53 -18.51
C PHE A 21 1.35 -7.95 -19.94
N ASP A 22 0.39 -8.38 -20.75
CA ASP A 22 0.28 -7.96 -22.14
C ASP A 22 0.02 -6.45 -22.25
N GLU A 23 -0.84 -5.90 -21.39
CA GLU A 23 -1.09 -4.45 -21.31
C GLU A 23 0.16 -3.68 -20.83
N LEU A 24 0.83 -4.16 -19.79
CA LEU A 24 2.02 -3.49 -19.24
C LEU A 24 3.19 -3.50 -20.22
N ARG A 25 3.36 -4.59 -20.98
CA ARG A 25 4.46 -4.77 -21.95
C ARG A 25 4.56 -3.60 -22.93
N ASP A 26 3.43 -3.08 -23.37
CA ASP A 26 3.40 -2.01 -24.37
C ASP A 26 4.05 -0.72 -23.86
N TYR A 27 4.02 -0.46 -22.54
CA TYR A 27 4.68 0.70 -21.92
C TYR A 27 6.20 0.53 -21.76
N PHE A 28 6.72 -0.69 -21.85
CA PHE A 28 8.16 -0.95 -21.88
C PHE A 28 8.75 -0.84 -23.29
N VAL A 29 7.97 -1.21 -24.31
CA VAL A 29 8.46 -1.32 -25.69
C VAL A 29 8.04 -0.13 -26.54
N GLU A 30 6.74 0.15 -26.64
CA GLU A 30 6.18 1.09 -27.60
C GLU A 30 5.86 2.46 -26.98
N ARG A 31 5.15 2.47 -25.85
CA ARG A 31 4.63 3.67 -25.16
C ARG A 31 5.50 4.07 -23.97
N ARG A 32 6.81 4.07 -24.16
CA ARG A 32 7.84 4.37 -23.13
C ARG A 32 8.05 5.88 -22.87
N GLY A 33 7.05 6.71 -23.12
CA GLY A 33 7.18 8.16 -22.99
C GLY A 33 7.23 8.58 -21.53
N LEU A 34 7.94 9.67 -21.24
CA LEU A 34 7.86 10.27 -19.90
C LEU A 34 6.53 11.04 -19.79
N PRO A 35 5.67 10.78 -18.79
CA PRO A 35 4.36 11.46 -18.66
C PRO A 35 4.44 12.99 -18.59
N GLY A 36 5.56 13.55 -18.13
CA GLY A 36 5.79 15.00 -18.10
C GLY A 36 6.20 15.61 -19.45
N ALA A 37 6.46 14.81 -20.48
CA ALA A 37 6.91 15.31 -21.77
C ALA A 37 5.73 15.82 -22.61
N LEU A 38 5.96 16.94 -23.32
CA LEU A 38 4.95 17.59 -24.15
C LEU A 38 4.68 16.86 -25.48
N HIS A 39 5.59 16.00 -25.92
CA HIS A 39 5.43 15.25 -27.17
C HIS A 39 4.41 14.11 -27.02
N GLN A 40 3.95 13.58 -28.16
CA GLN A 40 2.90 12.57 -28.24
C GLN A 40 3.10 11.37 -27.30
N TRP A 41 4.29 10.78 -27.25
CA TRP A 41 4.57 9.66 -26.35
C TRP A 41 4.39 9.99 -24.86
N GLY A 42 4.70 11.22 -24.45
CA GLY A 42 4.53 11.67 -23.08
C GLY A 42 3.04 11.85 -22.74
N GLN A 43 2.28 12.44 -23.67
CA GLN A 43 0.83 12.59 -23.53
C GLN A 43 0.11 11.23 -23.43
N TRP A 44 0.53 10.22 -24.20
CA TRP A 44 -0.01 8.86 -24.08
C TRP A 44 0.24 8.25 -22.70
N SER A 45 1.46 8.40 -22.19
CA SER A 45 1.84 7.85 -20.88
C SER A 45 1.14 8.58 -19.74
N LYS A 46 0.92 9.89 -19.90
CA LYS A 46 0.11 10.70 -18.98
C LYS A 46 -1.34 10.24 -18.95
N ALA A 47 -1.97 10.07 -20.11
CA ALA A 47 -3.35 9.60 -20.21
C ALA A 47 -3.53 8.20 -19.57
N ALA A 48 -2.56 7.29 -19.76
CA ALA A 48 -2.58 5.98 -19.12
C ALA A 48 -2.49 6.08 -17.58
N LEU A 49 -1.64 6.96 -17.05
CA LEU A 49 -1.52 7.19 -15.61
C LEU A 49 -2.80 7.80 -15.02
N GLU A 50 -3.39 8.79 -15.70
CA GLU A 50 -4.65 9.42 -15.30
C GLU A 50 -5.78 8.38 -15.27
N HIS A 51 -5.90 7.56 -16.31
CA HIS A 51 -6.89 6.49 -16.34
C HIS A 51 -6.68 5.45 -15.22
N PHE A 52 -5.43 5.12 -14.89
CA PHE A 52 -5.13 4.21 -13.78
C PHE A 52 -5.52 4.81 -12.42
N ILE A 53 -5.32 6.12 -12.22
CA ILE A 53 -5.79 6.84 -11.01
C ILE A 53 -7.31 6.78 -10.92
N GLU A 54 -8.02 7.11 -11.99
CA GLU A 54 -9.48 7.10 -12.04
C GLU A 54 -10.04 5.71 -11.74
N SER A 55 -9.48 4.68 -12.36
CA SER A 55 -9.89 3.28 -12.14
C SER A 55 -9.64 2.85 -10.69
N THR A 56 -8.51 3.26 -10.11
CA THR A 56 -8.21 2.97 -8.70
C THR A 56 -9.17 3.70 -7.76
N GLN A 57 -9.52 4.95 -8.07
CA GLN A 57 -10.50 5.73 -7.32
C GLN A 57 -11.89 5.10 -7.34
N GLU A 58 -12.32 4.57 -8.50
CA GLU A 58 -13.57 3.84 -8.64
C GLU A 58 -13.57 2.56 -7.81
N ILE A 59 -12.53 1.73 -7.91
CA ILE A 59 -12.40 0.48 -7.15
C ILE A 59 -12.41 0.74 -5.63
N LEU A 60 -11.73 1.80 -5.18
CA LEU A 60 -11.67 2.16 -3.76
C LEU A 60 -12.88 2.97 -3.28
N GLY A 61 -13.79 3.39 -4.18
CA GLY A 61 -14.93 4.23 -3.84
C GLY A 61 -14.55 5.60 -3.27
N THR A 62 -13.42 6.18 -3.70
CA THR A 62 -12.89 7.43 -3.16
C THR A 62 -12.64 8.48 -4.25
N LYS A 63 -12.85 9.75 -3.91
CA LYS A 63 -12.45 10.89 -4.75
C LYS A 63 -11.16 11.56 -4.25
N LYS A 64 -10.54 11.02 -3.20
CA LYS A 64 -9.30 11.57 -2.64
C LYS A 64 -8.14 11.37 -3.64
N PRO A 65 -7.14 12.27 -3.64
CA PRO A 65 -5.94 12.07 -4.43
C PRO A 65 -5.26 10.74 -4.08
N ILE A 66 -4.81 10.01 -5.11
CA ILE A 66 -4.07 8.75 -4.96
C ILE A 66 -2.60 8.99 -5.29
N ARG A 67 -1.72 8.42 -4.48
CA ARG A 67 -0.28 8.40 -4.72
C ARG A 67 0.20 6.96 -4.78
N PHE A 68 0.96 6.63 -5.82
CA PHE A 68 1.58 5.31 -5.97
C PHE A 68 3.01 5.33 -5.41
N SER A 69 3.35 4.31 -4.64
CA SER A 69 4.67 4.13 -4.04
C SER A 69 5.10 2.67 -4.12
N ILE A 70 6.40 2.41 -3.94
CA ILE A 70 6.97 1.05 -3.93
C ILE A 70 6.81 0.33 -2.57
N GLY A 71 6.22 1.00 -1.58
CA GLY A 71 6.06 0.51 -0.22
C GLY A 71 5.33 1.51 0.68
N PRO A 72 5.07 1.15 1.95
CA PRO A 72 4.37 2.01 2.87
C PRO A 72 5.21 3.26 3.18
N GLU A 73 4.60 4.42 2.95
CA GLU A 73 5.11 5.72 3.36
C GLU A 73 4.20 6.23 4.48
N LEU A 74 4.78 6.62 5.61
CA LEU A 74 4.05 7.30 6.67
C LEU A 74 4.06 8.80 6.40
N PRO A 75 3.00 9.52 6.80
CA PRO A 75 3.07 10.98 6.89
C PRO A 75 4.18 11.39 7.87
N GLU A 76 4.55 12.67 7.85
CA GLU A 76 5.35 13.23 8.94
C GLU A 76 4.52 13.16 10.22
N ILE A 77 4.99 12.37 11.18
CA ILE A 77 4.33 12.13 12.46
C ILE A 77 5.25 12.67 13.55
N SER A 78 4.69 13.46 14.45
CA SER A 78 5.43 14.06 15.57
C SER A 78 4.97 13.54 16.93
N LYS A 79 3.80 12.89 16.98
CA LYS A 79 3.18 12.36 18.18
C LYS A 79 3.18 10.82 18.19
N PRO A 80 2.78 10.17 19.29
CA PRO A 80 2.79 8.72 19.38
C PRO A 80 1.92 8.03 18.34
N ILE A 81 2.30 6.79 18.00
CA ILE A 81 1.59 5.89 17.09
C ILE A 81 1.05 4.71 17.91
N LEU A 82 -0.19 4.30 17.65
CA LEU A 82 -0.75 3.06 18.15
C LEU A 82 -0.65 1.99 17.06
N LEU A 83 0.15 0.96 17.28
CA LEU A 83 0.52 -0.06 16.30
C LEU A 83 -0.10 -1.42 16.61
N SER A 84 -0.70 -2.04 15.61
CA SER A 84 -1.20 -3.40 15.65
C SER A 84 -0.06 -4.44 15.77
N PRO A 85 -0.24 -5.50 16.59
CA PRO A 85 0.76 -6.54 16.75
C PRO A 85 0.92 -7.44 15.53
N ILE A 86 0.01 -7.40 14.55
CA ILE A 86 0.05 -8.26 13.36
C ILE A 86 0.60 -7.56 12.10
N GLU A 87 1.22 -6.39 12.28
CA GLU A 87 1.75 -5.63 11.17
C GLU A 87 2.92 -6.28 10.44
N SER A 88 2.95 -6.05 9.12
CA SER A 88 4.02 -6.55 8.27
C SER A 88 5.40 -6.01 8.69
N LYS A 89 6.46 -6.76 8.38
CA LYS A 89 7.85 -6.30 8.63
C LYS A 89 8.18 -4.96 7.96
N LYS A 90 7.52 -4.63 6.84
CA LYS A 90 7.72 -3.36 6.14
C LYS A 90 7.15 -2.20 6.95
N VAL A 91 5.91 -2.33 7.43
CA VAL A 91 5.24 -1.33 8.28
C VAL A 91 6.04 -1.10 9.56
N ARG A 92 6.40 -2.17 10.29
CA ARG A 92 7.21 -2.07 11.50
C ARG A 92 8.55 -1.35 11.28
N ARG A 93 9.22 -1.60 10.15
CA ARG A 93 10.45 -0.89 9.79
C ARG A 93 10.23 0.58 9.43
N THR A 94 9.11 0.92 8.79
CA THR A 94 8.78 2.32 8.49
C THR A 94 8.45 3.08 9.77
N VAL A 95 7.66 2.50 10.67
CA VAL A 95 7.35 3.07 12.00
C VAL A 95 8.62 3.23 12.84
N ALA A 96 9.51 2.23 12.87
CA ALA A 96 10.77 2.34 13.62
C ALA A 96 11.68 3.49 13.14
N LYS A 97 11.44 4.06 11.95
CA LYS A 97 12.18 5.21 11.42
C LYS A 97 11.50 6.56 11.72
N SER A 98 10.26 6.58 12.19
CA SER A 98 9.49 7.84 12.32
C SER A 98 9.84 8.66 13.57
N ASN A 99 10.80 8.22 14.41
CA ASN A 99 11.16 8.84 15.70
C ASN A 99 9.99 9.03 16.71
N ALA A 100 8.78 8.63 16.34
CA ALA A 100 7.60 8.68 17.19
C ALA A 100 7.66 7.61 18.28
N GLU A 101 7.09 7.91 19.44
CA GLU A 101 6.80 6.89 20.44
C GLU A 101 5.75 5.91 19.89
N VAL A 102 5.86 4.64 20.23
CA VAL A 102 4.98 3.59 19.70
C VAL A 102 4.37 2.82 20.85
N PHE A 103 3.05 2.82 20.90
CA PHE A 103 2.26 1.93 21.75
C PHE A 103 1.80 0.74 20.93
N GLU A 104 1.84 -0.48 21.49
CA GLU A 104 1.28 -1.66 20.80
C GLU A 104 -0.13 -1.96 21.30
N MET A 105 -1.05 -2.22 20.36
CA MET A 105 -2.39 -2.73 20.67
C MET A 105 -2.30 -4.16 21.19
N LYS A 106 -3.15 -4.49 22.15
CA LYS A 106 -3.30 -5.88 22.62
C LYS A 106 -4.35 -6.63 21.81
N MET A 107 -4.24 -7.95 21.82
CA MET A 107 -5.24 -8.85 21.25
C MET A 107 -5.75 -9.82 22.32
N LYS A 108 -7.06 -10.06 22.30
CA LYS A 108 -7.76 -11.10 23.06
C LYS A 108 -8.10 -12.23 22.08
N GLY A 109 -7.18 -13.17 21.90
CA GLY A 109 -7.32 -14.21 20.87
C GLY A 109 -7.06 -13.66 19.46
N PHE A 110 -8.07 -13.71 18.58
CA PHE A 110 -8.00 -13.18 17.21
C PHE A 110 -8.63 -11.78 17.06
N GLU A 111 -9.04 -11.17 18.17
CA GLU A 111 -9.69 -9.86 18.19
C GLU A 111 -8.80 -8.82 18.88
N PHE A 112 -8.84 -7.58 18.41
CA PHE A 112 -8.17 -6.47 19.08
C PHE A 112 -8.87 -6.11 20.38
N ASP A 113 -8.08 -5.79 21.41
CA ASP A 113 -8.58 -5.32 22.69
C ASP A 113 -8.98 -3.84 22.59
N LEU A 114 -10.21 -3.58 22.17
CA LEU A 114 -10.71 -2.21 21.94
C LEU A 114 -10.75 -1.37 23.22
N GLU A 115 -10.98 -1.97 24.39
CA GLU A 115 -10.95 -1.27 25.68
C GLU A 115 -9.55 -0.71 25.96
N GLN A 116 -8.51 -1.52 25.74
CA GLN A 116 -7.13 -1.06 25.91
C GLN A 116 -6.75 -0.01 24.87
N ALA A 117 -7.20 -0.17 23.63
CA ALA A 117 -6.98 0.81 22.59
C ALA A 117 -7.61 2.16 22.96
N GLU A 118 -8.87 2.16 23.42
CA GLU A 118 -9.57 3.38 23.85
C GLU A 118 -8.85 4.09 24.99
N ILE A 119 -8.44 3.36 26.04
CA ILE A 119 -7.66 3.92 27.15
C ILE A 119 -6.37 4.55 26.63
N THR A 120 -5.65 3.86 25.73
CA THR A 120 -4.39 4.36 25.18
C THR A 120 -4.60 5.65 24.38
N LEU A 121 -5.68 5.75 23.60
CA LEU A 121 -6.02 6.95 22.82
C LEU A 121 -6.48 8.13 23.69
N GLN A 122 -7.08 7.87 24.85
CA GLN A 122 -7.48 8.91 25.80
C GLN A 122 -6.30 9.45 26.61
N GLU A 123 -5.39 8.57 27.02
CA GLU A 123 -4.24 8.92 27.86
C GLU A 123 -3.07 9.49 27.07
N ASN A 124 -2.95 9.10 25.80
CA ASN A 124 -1.84 9.47 24.93
C ASN A 124 -2.42 10.16 23.69
N ASP A 125 -1.92 11.36 23.37
CA ASP A 125 -2.33 12.15 22.21
C ASP A 125 -1.82 11.51 20.89
N VAL A 126 -2.32 10.31 20.59
CA VAL A 126 -1.93 9.47 19.46
C VAL A 126 -2.39 10.13 18.15
N GLU A 127 -1.46 10.24 17.20
CA GLU A 127 -1.71 10.90 15.90
C GLU A 127 -2.08 9.90 14.80
N LEU A 128 -1.65 8.64 14.93
CA LEU A 128 -1.93 7.61 13.95
C LEU A 128 -2.14 6.25 14.61
N ILE A 129 -3.17 5.55 14.13
CA ILE A 129 -3.42 4.15 14.44
C ILE A 129 -3.12 3.36 13.17
N ILE A 130 -2.26 2.34 13.30
CA ILE A 130 -1.86 1.45 12.21
C ILE A 130 -2.22 0.03 12.60
#